data_AF-A0A7H8S6A0-F1
#
_entry.id   AF-A0A7H8S6A0-F1
#
_cell.length_a   1.000
_cell.length_b   1.000
_cell.length_c   1.000
_cell.angle_alpha   90.00
_cell.angle_beta   90.00
_cell.angle_gamma   90.00
#
_symmetry.space_group_name_H-M   'P 1'
#
loop_
_entity.id
_entity.type
_entity.pdbx_description
1 polymer ?
#
loop_
_entity_poly.entity_id
_entity_poly.type
_entity_poly.pdbx_seq_one_letter_code
_entity_poly.pdbx_strand_id
1 'polypeptide(L)'
;MSNKEWGGTQFLNIVEQYEKEIVYFAQKLGLYDQIGTYFQEGLYGLWEAYNSYDPITGDFSAWAKPKIKYRMTNHLWQNEYRFQKNQLLSNMVQSVKKEVSTIDNSYHWSPIQQKLTVNQWKWLYDQVILRGLMHQAGEEEM
;
A
#
# COMPACT_ATOMS: atom_id res chain seq x y z
N MET A 1 2.00 28.30 -24.16
CA MET A 1 1.53 27.94 -22.82
C MET A 1 0.03 28.19 -22.80
N SER A 2 -0.78 27.13 -22.89
CA SER A 2 -2.25 27.25 -22.98
C SER A 2 -2.88 26.89 -21.63
N ASN A 3 -3.63 27.84 -21.09
CA ASN A 3 -4.35 27.78 -19.82
C ASN A 3 -5.31 26.58 -19.77
N LYS A 4 -5.02 25.60 -18.90
CA LYS A 4 -5.92 24.49 -18.55
C LYS A 4 -6.72 24.78 -17.27
N GLU A 5 -7.08 26.05 -17.04
CA GLU A 5 -7.70 26.49 -15.78
C GLU A 5 -9.21 26.20 -15.67
N TRP A 6 -9.82 25.57 -16.67
CA TRP A 6 -11.24 25.16 -16.66
C TRP A 6 -11.46 23.67 -16.94
N GLY A 7 -10.41 22.84 -16.82
CA GLY A 7 -10.47 21.41 -17.13
C GLY A 7 -11.35 20.57 -16.19
N GLY A 8 -11.69 21.10 -15.01
CA GLY A 8 -12.49 20.38 -14.00
C GLY A 8 -13.88 20.01 -14.49
N THR A 9 -14.62 20.96 -15.06
CA THR A 9 -16.01 20.73 -15.53
C THR A 9 -16.06 19.78 -16.72
N GLN A 10 -15.07 19.84 -17.62
CA GLN A 10 -14.98 18.92 -18.76
C GLN A 10 -14.64 17.50 -18.33
N PHE A 11 -13.73 17.35 -17.36
CA PHE A 11 -13.40 16.04 -16.83
C PHE A 11 -14.56 15.40 -16.07
N LEU A 12 -15.32 16.18 -15.28
CA LEU A 12 -16.50 15.66 -14.58
C LEU A 12 -17.54 15.07 -15.54
N ASN A 13 -17.79 15.71 -16.68
CA ASN A 13 -18.68 15.16 -17.71
C ASN A 13 -18.16 13.83 -18.28
N ILE A 14 -16.84 13.67 -18.39
CA ILE A 14 -16.22 12.40 -18.80
C ILE A 14 -16.36 11.36 -17.68
N VAL A 15 -16.20 11.74 -16.41
CA VAL A 15 -16.41 10.84 -15.27
C VAL A 15 -17.82 10.27 -15.28
N GLU A 16 -18.86 11.10 -15.48
CA GLU A 16 -20.25 10.65 -15.55
C GLU A 16 -20.48 9.61 -16.66
N GLN A 17 -19.78 9.75 -17.80
CA GLN A 17 -19.89 8.80 -18.91
C GLN A 17 -19.22 7.45 -18.61
N TYR A 18 -18.14 7.45 -17.82
CA TYR A 18 -17.31 6.27 -17.57
C TYR A 18 -17.56 5.61 -16.21
N GLU A 19 -18.35 6.23 -15.32
CA GLU A 19 -18.61 5.72 -13.97
C GLU A 19 -19.08 4.25 -13.99
N LYS A 20 -20.10 3.95 -14.80
CA LYS A 20 -20.62 2.58 -14.95
C LYS A 20 -19.57 1.61 -15.50
N GLU A 21 -18.70 2.08 -16.38
CA GLU A 21 -17.64 1.24 -16.98
C GLU A 21 -16.51 0.97 -15.99
N ILE A 22 -16.16 1.94 -15.14
CA ILE A 22 -15.22 1.75 -14.03
C ILE A 22 -15.76 0.70 -13.05
N VAL A 23 -17.03 0.85 -12.63
CA VAL A 23 -17.68 -0.15 -11.75
C VAL A 23 -17.71 -1.53 -12.40
N TYR A 24 -18.04 -1.59 -13.70
CA TYR A 24 -18.04 -2.84 -14.46
C TYR A 24 -16.65 -3.49 -14.50
N PHE A 25 -15.58 -2.73 -14.71
CA PHE A 25 -14.22 -3.31 -14.71
C PHE A 25 -13.80 -3.81 -13.33
N ALA A 26 -14.14 -3.08 -12.26
CA ALA A 26 -13.88 -3.55 -10.91
C ALA A 26 -14.58 -4.90 -10.65
N GLN A 27 -15.88 -5.00 -10.97
CA GLN A 27 -16.66 -6.23 -10.83
C GLN A 27 -16.10 -7.36 -11.69
N LYS A 28 -15.74 -7.08 -12.95
CA LYS A 28 -15.19 -8.07 -13.88
C LYS A 28 -13.84 -8.62 -13.43
N LEU A 29 -13.04 -7.81 -12.75
CA LEU A 29 -11.78 -8.21 -12.15
C LEU A 29 -11.96 -8.94 -10.80
N GLY A 30 -13.19 -9.11 -10.33
CA GLY A 30 -13.49 -9.73 -9.03
C GLY A 30 -13.09 -8.85 -7.84
N LEU A 31 -12.94 -7.55 -8.06
CA LEU A 31 -12.49 -6.60 -7.04
C LEU A 31 -13.69 -6.18 -6.18
N TYR A 32 -13.66 -6.59 -4.92
CA TYR A 32 -14.67 -6.19 -3.95
C TYR A 32 -14.32 -4.82 -3.38
N ASP A 33 -15.09 -3.81 -3.76
CA ASP A 33 -14.73 -2.40 -3.55
C ASP A 33 -15.60 -1.71 -2.48
N GLN A 34 -15.64 -2.26 -1.26
CA GLN A 34 -16.49 -1.74 -0.18
C GLN A 34 -16.22 -0.27 0.18
N ILE A 35 -14.96 0.16 0.05
CA ILE A 35 -14.51 1.49 0.45
C ILE A 35 -14.17 2.39 -0.74
N GLY A 36 -14.35 1.91 -1.98
CA GLY A 36 -14.15 2.70 -3.19
C GLY A 36 -12.70 2.82 -3.68
N THR A 37 -11.76 2.03 -3.16
CA THR A 37 -10.35 2.02 -3.57
C THR A 37 -10.18 1.77 -5.07
N TYR A 38 -10.85 0.76 -5.61
CA TYR A 38 -10.67 0.39 -7.01
C TYR A 38 -11.43 1.33 -7.96
N PHE A 39 -12.55 1.87 -7.51
CA PHE A 39 -13.23 2.97 -8.18
C PHE A 39 -12.32 4.19 -8.30
N GLN A 40 -11.64 4.58 -7.23
CA GLN A 40 -10.66 5.69 -7.24
C GLN A 40 -9.48 5.42 -8.19
N GLU A 41 -8.91 4.22 -8.18
CA GLU A 41 -7.84 3.84 -9.12
C GLU A 41 -8.33 3.87 -10.57
N GLY A 42 -9.58 3.48 -10.81
CA GLY A 42 -10.23 3.61 -12.11
C GLY A 42 -10.38 5.07 -12.56
N LEU A 43 -10.84 5.95 -11.66
CA LEU A 43 -10.92 7.39 -11.91
C LEU A 43 -9.55 8.00 -12.21
N TYR A 44 -8.52 7.57 -11.47
CA TYR A 44 -7.16 8.01 -11.71
C TYR A 44 -6.67 7.58 -13.11
N GLY A 45 -6.93 6.33 -13.50
CA GLY A 45 -6.61 5.86 -14.86
C GLY A 45 -7.36 6.62 -15.95
N LEU A 46 -8.62 6.99 -15.71
CA LEU A 46 -9.41 7.82 -16.61
C LEU A 46 -8.84 9.24 -16.72
N TRP A 47 -8.38 9.83 -15.61
CA TRP A 47 -7.73 11.13 -15.59
C TRP A 47 -6.40 11.12 -16.35
N GLU A 48 -5.58 10.09 -16.18
CA GLU A 48 -4.35 9.89 -16.96
C GLU A 48 -4.65 9.74 -18.46
N ALA A 49 -5.71 9.00 -18.81
CA ALA A 49 -6.15 8.86 -20.19
C ALA A 49 -6.58 10.21 -20.78
N TYR A 50 -7.40 10.96 -20.05
CA TYR A 50 -7.88 12.29 -20.45
C TYR A 50 -6.73 13.28 -20.70
N ASN A 51 -5.69 13.25 -19.86
CA ASN A 51 -4.54 14.14 -20.00
C ASN A 51 -3.57 13.74 -21.12
N SER A 52 -3.47 12.45 -21.42
CA SER A 52 -2.51 11.93 -22.39
C SER A 52 -3.13 11.55 -23.74
N TYR A 53 -4.41 11.83 -23.95
CA TYR A 53 -5.12 11.46 -25.17
C TYR A 53 -4.78 12.42 -26.31
N ASP A 54 -4.50 11.83 -27.47
CA ASP A 54 -4.33 12.55 -28.73
C ASP A 54 -5.46 12.12 -29.70
N PRO A 55 -6.34 13.04 -30.13
CA PRO A 55 -7.42 12.74 -31.07
C PRO A 55 -6.98 12.07 -32.39
N ILE A 56 -5.71 12.22 -32.79
CA ILE A 56 -5.18 11.59 -34.00
C ILE A 56 -5.04 10.07 -33.82
N THR A 57 -4.91 9.60 -32.59
CA THR A 57 -4.63 8.19 -32.25
C THR A 57 -5.85 7.26 -32.27
N GLY A 58 -7.06 7.81 -32.48
CA GLY A 58 -8.31 7.04 -32.59
C GLY A 58 -9.34 7.44 -31.53
N ASP A 59 -10.29 6.55 -31.24
CA ASP A 59 -11.38 6.82 -30.28
C ASP A 59 -10.87 6.92 -28.83
N PHE A 60 -11.38 7.90 -28.08
CA PHE A 60 -11.03 8.11 -26.68
C PHE A 60 -11.35 6.89 -25.81
N SER A 61 -12.46 6.19 -26.06
CA SER A 61 -12.81 5.02 -25.24
C SER A 61 -11.87 3.84 -25.48
N ALA A 62 -11.39 3.67 -26.71
CA ALA A 62 -10.36 2.69 -27.03
C ALA A 62 -9.05 2.98 -26.29
N TRP A 63 -8.74 4.27 -26.05
CA TRP A 63 -7.57 4.72 -25.30
C TRP A 63 -7.75 4.65 -23.77
N ALA A 64 -8.92 5.03 -23.26
CA ALA A 64 -9.18 5.14 -21.83
C ALA A 64 -9.36 3.78 -21.16
N LYS A 65 -10.10 2.85 -21.78
CA LYS A 65 -10.42 1.55 -21.17
C LYS A 65 -9.18 0.73 -20.78
N PRO A 66 -8.12 0.63 -21.60
CA PRO A 66 -6.88 -0.05 -21.20
C PRO A 66 -6.19 0.61 -20.00
N LYS A 67 -6.16 1.94 -19.95
CA LYS A 67 -5.53 2.69 -18.83
C LYS A 67 -6.26 2.49 -17.51
N ILE A 68 -7.60 2.56 -17.54
CA ILE A 68 -8.45 2.30 -16.36
C ILE A 68 -8.18 0.90 -15.82
N LYS A 69 -8.21 -0.13 -16.69
CA LYS A 69 -7.93 -1.52 -16.29
C LYS A 69 -6.51 -1.68 -15.74
N TYR A 70 -5.52 -1.10 -16.42
CA TYR A 70 -4.13 -1.18 -16.00
C TYR A 70 -3.93 -0.64 -14.58
N ARG A 71 -4.55 0.49 -14.25
CA ARG A 71 -4.47 1.08 -12.91
C ARG A 71 -5.02 0.15 -11.83
N MET A 72 -6.23 -0.38 -12.04
CA MET A 72 -6.84 -1.32 -11.07
C MET A 72 -5.98 -2.58 -10.87
N THR A 73 -5.51 -3.19 -11.95
CA THR A 73 -4.71 -4.41 -11.90
C THR A 73 -3.35 -4.17 -11.26
N ASN A 74 -2.68 -3.05 -11.59
CA ASN A 74 -1.40 -2.69 -10.99
C ASN A 74 -1.54 -2.45 -9.49
N HIS A 75 -2.61 -1.77 -9.05
CA HIS A 75 -2.90 -1.58 -7.63
C HIS A 75 -3.12 -2.93 -6.92
N LEU A 76 -3.88 -3.85 -7.53
CA LEU A 76 -4.08 -5.20 -7.00
C LEU A 76 -2.76 -5.94 -6.79
N TRP A 77 -1.89 -5.98 -7.80
CA TRP A 77 -0.60 -6.66 -7.72
C TRP A 77 0.32 -6.06 -6.66
N GLN A 78 0.32 -4.72 -6.53
CA GLN A 78 1.09 -4.06 -5.48
C GLN A 78 0.58 -4.39 -4.08
N ASN A 79 -0.74 -4.48 -3.90
CA ASN A 79 -1.32 -4.84 -2.61
C ASN A 79 -0.97 -6.29 -2.24
N GLU A 80 -1.11 -7.21 -3.18
CA GLU A 80 -0.73 -8.63 -2.99
C GLU A 80 0.75 -8.77 -2.64
N TYR A 81 1.63 -8.08 -3.36
CA TYR A 81 3.07 -8.06 -3.06
C TYR A 81 3.36 -7.52 -1.66
N ARG A 82 2.71 -6.41 -1.26
CA ARG A 82 2.85 -5.83 0.08
C ARG A 82 2.37 -6.80 1.16
N PHE A 83 1.24 -7.47 0.92
CA PHE A 83 0.69 -8.46 1.83
C PHE A 83 1.66 -9.62 2.06
N GLN A 84 2.16 -10.23 0.98
CA GLN A 84 3.14 -11.32 1.06
C GLN A 84 4.41 -10.88 1.80
N LYS A 85 4.94 -9.70 1.46
CA LYS A 85 6.11 -9.14 2.15
C LYS A 85 5.86 -8.93 3.65
N ASN A 86 4.70 -8.40 4.02
CA ASN A 86 4.33 -8.17 5.41
C ASN A 86 4.13 -9.49 6.18
N GLN A 87 3.58 -10.52 5.54
CA GLN A 87 3.50 -11.86 6.15
C GLN A 87 4.89 -12.43 6.43
N LEU A 88 5.81 -12.36 5.46
CA LEU A 88 7.19 -12.81 5.66
C LEU A 88 7.86 -12.07 6.82
N LEU A 89 7.73 -10.74 6.87
CA LEU A 89 8.24 -9.92 7.98
C LEU A 89 7.62 -10.33 9.32
N SER A 90 6.29 -10.54 9.37
CA SER A 90 5.61 -10.99 10.57
C SER A 90 6.13 -12.34 11.07
N ASN A 91 6.33 -13.29 10.17
CA ASN A 91 6.86 -14.62 10.52
C ASN A 91 8.29 -14.54 11.06
N MET A 92 9.14 -13.72 10.45
CA MET A 92 10.50 -13.46 10.96
C MET A 92 10.49 -12.78 12.34
N VAL A 93 9.60 -11.80 12.57
CA VAL A 93 9.46 -11.17 13.89
C VAL A 93 8.99 -12.18 14.94
N GLN A 94 8.09 -13.10 14.58
CA GLN A 94 7.62 -14.15 15.49
C GLN A 94 8.71 -15.17 15.83
N SER A 95 9.56 -15.56 14.86
CA SER A 95 10.68 -16.47 15.13
C SER A 95 11.71 -15.81 16.06
N VAL A 96 12.07 -14.55 15.81
CA VAL A 96 12.98 -13.79 16.70
C VAL A 96 12.39 -13.63 18.10
N LYS A 97 11.09 -13.31 18.23
CA LYS A 97 10.44 -13.24 19.55
C LYS A 97 10.50 -14.57 20.31
N LYS A 98 10.37 -15.70 19.61
CA LYS A 98 10.45 -17.03 20.20
C LYS A 98 11.87 -17.30 20.72
N GLU A 99 12.90 -16.94 19.97
CA GLU A 99 14.30 -17.05 20.40
C GLU A 99 14.61 -16.12 21.58
N VAL A 100 14.11 -14.88 21.58
CA VAL A 100 14.26 -13.95 22.71
C VAL A 100 13.54 -14.47 23.97
N SER A 101 12.41 -15.16 23.84
CA SER A 101 11.74 -15.77 24.99
C SER A 101 12.47 -16.98 25.60
N THR A 102 13.45 -17.54 24.87
CA THR A 102 14.33 -18.60 25.37
C THR A 102 15.62 -18.07 26.01
N ILE A 103 15.95 -16.79 25.80
CA ILE A 103 17.02 -16.10 26.53
C ILE A 103 16.45 -15.75 27.91
N ASP A 104 17.08 -16.28 28.95
CA ASP A 104 16.66 -16.21 30.35
C ASP A 104 16.04 -14.85 30.72
N ASN A 105 14.76 -14.90 31.06
CA ASN A 105 13.89 -13.78 31.40
C ASN A 105 14.21 -13.22 32.81
N SER A 106 15.47 -13.26 33.23
CA SER A 106 15.90 -12.85 34.58
C SER A 106 15.70 -11.35 34.83
N TYR A 107 15.54 -10.56 33.77
CA TYR A 107 15.12 -9.18 33.86
C TYR A 107 13.62 -9.06 33.65
N HIS A 108 12.89 -8.93 34.76
CA HIS A 108 11.45 -8.64 34.75
C HIS A 108 11.19 -7.24 34.13
N TRP A 109 10.96 -7.18 32.82
CA TRP A 109 10.70 -5.91 32.10
C TRP A 109 9.27 -5.36 32.27
N SER A 110 8.35 -6.19 32.74
CA SER A 110 6.93 -5.85 32.94
C SER A 110 6.71 -4.58 33.80
N PRO A 111 7.39 -4.38 34.95
CA PRO A 111 7.23 -3.18 35.77
C PRO A 111 7.77 -1.90 35.10
N ILE A 112 8.77 -2.05 34.22
CA ILE A 112 9.38 -0.92 33.50
C ILE A 112 8.45 -0.49 32.36
N GLN A 113 7.89 -1.46 31.64
CA GLN A 113 6.94 -1.21 30.55
C GLN A 113 5.69 -0.46 31.04
N GLN A 114 5.19 -0.77 32.23
CA GLN A 114 4.02 -0.09 32.81
C GLN A 114 4.24 1.40 33.12
N LYS A 115 5.51 1.83 33.26
CA LYS A 115 5.85 3.24 33.57
C LYS A 115 6.15 4.08 32.33
N LEU A 116 6.14 3.49 31.14
CA LEU A 116 6.53 4.15 29.89
C LEU A 116 5.34 4.34 28.97
N THR A 117 5.32 5.46 28.25
CA THR A 117 4.35 5.67 27.16
C THR A 117 4.65 4.73 26.00
N VAL A 118 3.64 4.47 25.15
CA VAL A 118 3.77 3.59 23.98
C VAL A 118 4.94 4.00 23.08
N ASN A 119 5.17 5.30 22.89
CA ASN A 119 6.26 5.80 22.05
C ASN A 119 7.64 5.62 22.71
N GLN A 120 7.73 5.82 24.03
CA GLN A 120 8.97 5.59 24.78
C GLN A 120 9.31 4.10 24.84
N TRP A 121 8.31 3.23 24.99
CA TRP A 121 8.50 1.79 24.95
C TRP A 121 8.97 1.30 23.57
N LYS A 122 8.35 1.81 22.49
CA LYS A 122 8.79 1.53 21.12
C LYS A 122 10.24 1.94 20.89
N TRP A 123 10.62 3.14 21.35
CA TRP A 123 12.00 3.61 21.23
C TRP A 123 12.99 2.73 22.02
N LEU A 124 12.67 2.43 23.29
CA LEU A 124 13.54 1.61 24.15
C LEU A 124 13.73 0.20 23.58
N TYR A 125 12.64 -0.41 23.10
CA TYR A 125 12.68 -1.74 22.51
C TYR A 125 13.54 -1.76 21.24
N ASP A 126 13.36 -0.80 20.33
CA ASP A 126 14.12 -0.72 19.08
C ASP A 126 15.60 -0.39 19.30
N GLN A 127 15.91 0.54 20.20
CA GLN A 127 17.26 1.11 20.32
C GLN A 127 18.16 0.37 21.30
N VAL A 128 17.59 -0.27 22.32
CA VAL A 128 18.38 -0.92 23.39
C VAL A 128 18.25 -2.43 23.32
N ILE A 129 17.02 -2.95 23.29
CA ILE A 129 16.77 -4.39 23.36
C ILE A 129 17.12 -5.04 22.02
N LEU A 130 16.54 -4.56 20.92
CA LEU A 130 16.73 -5.18 19.60
C LEU A 130 18.16 -5.03 19.09
N ARG A 131 18.80 -3.87 19.29
CA ARG A 131 20.17 -3.60 18.84
C ARG A 131 21.24 -4.29 19.69
N GLY A 132 21.07 -4.36 21.01
CA GLY A 132 21.98 -5.11 21.87
C GLY A 132 22.04 -6.60 21.51
N LEU A 133 20.88 -7.17 21.17
CA LEU A 133 20.76 -8.57 20.73
C LEU A 133 21.42 -8.82 19.37
N MET A 134 21.28 -7.89 18.41
CA MET A 134 21.95 -8.00 17.12
C MET A 134 23.47 -7.88 17.23
N HIS A 135 23.99 -7.17 18.24
CA HIS A 135 25.44 -7.05 18.46
C HIS A 135 26.04 -8.32 19.09
N GLN A 136 25.32 -9.00 20.01
CA GLN A 136 25.76 -10.27 20.58
C GLN A 136 25.72 -11.42 19.57
N ALA A 137 24.68 -11.48 18.73
CA ALA A 137 24.57 -12.53 17.70
C ALA A 137 25.66 -12.45 16.62
N GLY A 138 26.26 -11.26 16.40
CA GLY A 138 27.38 -11.08 15.46
C GLY A 138 28.76 -11.40 16.04
N GLU A 139 28.89 -11.54 17.36
CA GLU A 139 30.16 -11.87 18.04
C GLU A 139 30.33 -13.39 18.27
N GLU A 140 29.24 -14.17 18.25
CA GLU A 140 29.29 -15.64 18.36
C GLU A 140 29.61 -16.36 17.02
N GLU A 141 29.69 -15.62 15.91
CA GLU A 141 30.04 -16.15 14.57
C GLU A 141 31.52 -15.87 14.15
N MET A 142 32.40 -15.42 15.05
CA MET A 142 33.87 -15.31 14.85
C MET A 142 34.65 -16.22 15.78
#